data_AF-A0A5J5ITF0-F1
#
_entry.id   AF-A0A5J5ITF0-F1
#
_cell.length_a   1.000
_cell.length_b   1.000
_cell.length_c   1.000
_cell.angle_alpha   90.00
_cell.angle_beta   90.00
_cell.angle_gamma   90.00
#
_symmetry.space_group_name_H-M   'P 1'
#
loop_
_entity.id
_entity.type
_entity.pdbx_description
1 polymer ?
#
loop_
_entity_poly.entity_id
_entity_poly.type
_entity_poly.pdbx_seq_one_letter_code
_entity_poly.pdbx_strand_id
1 'polypeptide(L)'
;MSTDDPDVLAESIGRAVLAAARVPQSADSIGAPLDVDAHLRLVAASSRAEADVRMLLHRSITAARAGGASWARIGSELGMSRQAAQQRFGAEPGSADVSAAPPGEERWLGPVTAFDELPELDAAGRQGWHTVGVGMLAHRMLRTGTQWEHRRILWRVSLESVRAEGWEIGCRAFPWVYLVRDLGVAAEPA
;
A
#
# COMPACT_ATOMS: atom_id res chain seq x y z
N MET A 1 10.64 4.51 -24.40
CA MET A 1 9.25 4.17 -24.06
C MET A 1 8.91 4.88 -22.75
N SER A 2 8.08 5.92 -22.79
CA SER A 2 7.63 6.60 -21.57
C SER A 2 6.59 5.73 -20.88
N THR A 3 6.78 5.48 -19.59
CA THR A 3 5.86 4.70 -18.73
C THR A 3 4.60 5.47 -18.32
N ASP A 4 4.29 6.56 -19.03
CA ASP A 4 3.19 7.51 -18.75
C ASP A 4 2.13 7.50 -19.86
N ASP A 5 2.22 6.54 -20.78
CA ASP A 5 1.23 6.30 -21.81
C ASP A 5 0.00 5.61 -21.17
N PRO A 6 -1.21 6.22 -21.21
CA PRO A 6 -2.41 5.67 -20.57
C PRO A 6 -2.78 4.29 -21.12
N ASP A 7 -2.43 3.99 -22.38
CA ASP A 7 -2.72 2.70 -23.00
C ASP A 7 -1.92 1.57 -22.32
N VAL A 8 -0.69 1.84 -21.84
CA VAL A 8 0.15 0.84 -21.14
C VAL A 8 -0.43 0.47 -19.77
N LEU A 9 -1.03 1.42 -19.06
CA LEU A 9 -1.70 1.14 -17.78
C LEU A 9 -3.01 0.37 -18.00
N ALA A 10 -3.83 0.80 -18.97
CA ALA A 10 -5.06 0.11 -19.33
C ALA A 10 -4.78 -1.34 -19.77
N GLU A 11 -3.74 -1.56 -20.59
CA GLU A 11 -3.31 -2.89 -21.01
C GLU A 11 -2.85 -3.74 -19.82
N SER A 12 -2.03 -3.17 -18.92
CA SER A 12 -1.52 -3.86 -17.73
C SER A 12 -2.66 -4.31 -16.80
N ILE A 13 -3.67 -3.46 -16.59
CA ILE A 13 -4.88 -3.80 -15.84
C ILE A 13 -5.67 -4.90 -16.57
N GLY A 14 -5.83 -4.81 -17.90
CA GLY A 14 -6.49 -5.83 -18.71
C GLY A 14 -5.83 -7.20 -18.58
N ARG A 15 -4.50 -7.28 -18.70
CA ARG A 15 -3.73 -8.52 -18.51
C ARG A 15 -3.91 -9.08 -17.08
N ALA A 16 -3.87 -8.23 -16.06
CA ALA A 16 -4.07 -8.65 -14.67
C ALA A 16 -5.48 -9.19 -14.40
N VAL A 17 -6.51 -8.55 -14.97
CA VAL A 17 -7.91 -9.00 -14.89
C VAL A 17 -8.12 -10.34 -15.59
N LEU A 18 -7.57 -10.53 -16.79
CA LEU A 18 -7.62 -11.81 -17.52
C LEU A 18 -6.95 -12.95 -16.74
N ALA A 19 -5.79 -12.68 -16.13
CA ALA A 19 -5.09 -13.63 -15.27
C ALA A 19 -5.91 -13.99 -14.01
N ALA A 20 -6.49 -12.99 -13.34
CA ALA A 20 -7.35 -13.19 -12.17
C ALA A 20 -8.65 -13.95 -12.48
N ALA A 21 -9.22 -13.75 -13.67
CA ALA A 21 -10.35 -14.52 -14.20
C ALA A 21 -9.98 -15.97 -14.60
N ARG A 22 -8.68 -16.28 -14.68
CA ARG A 22 -8.14 -17.54 -15.24
C ARG A 22 -8.62 -17.78 -16.68
N VAL A 23 -8.54 -16.76 -17.52
CA VAL A 23 -8.69 -16.91 -18.97
C VAL A 23 -7.40 -17.55 -19.51
N PRO A 24 -7.46 -18.63 -20.31
CA PRO A 24 -6.28 -19.27 -20.88
C PRO A 24 -5.43 -18.30 -21.72
N GLN A 25 -4.12 -18.46 -21.66
CA GLN A 25 -3.16 -17.77 -22.51
C GLN A 25 -2.45 -18.82 -23.39
N SER A 26 -3.15 -19.36 -24.37
CA SER A 26 -2.59 -20.30 -25.35
C SER A 26 -2.69 -19.75 -26.78
N ALA A 27 -1.76 -20.13 -27.65
CA ALA A 27 -1.84 -19.79 -29.08
C ALA A 27 -3.15 -20.33 -29.70
N ASP A 28 -3.61 -21.49 -29.23
CA ASP A 28 -4.86 -22.14 -29.68
C ASP A 28 -6.13 -21.39 -29.23
N SER A 29 -6.02 -20.45 -28.29
CA SER A 29 -7.13 -19.59 -27.84
C SER A 29 -7.26 -18.28 -28.62
N ILE A 30 -6.36 -18.00 -29.57
CA ILE A 30 -6.41 -16.78 -30.41
C ILE A 30 -7.65 -16.83 -31.30
N GLY A 31 -8.61 -15.95 -31.04
CA GLY A 31 -9.88 -15.86 -31.77
C GLY A 31 -10.97 -16.83 -31.30
N ALA A 32 -10.72 -17.65 -30.29
CA ALA A 32 -11.74 -18.51 -29.69
C ALA A 32 -12.74 -17.67 -28.88
N PRO A 33 -14.07 -17.90 -29.01
CA PRO A 33 -15.06 -17.24 -28.17
C PRO A 33 -14.95 -17.74 -26.72
N LEU A 34 -15.18 -16.83 -25.76
CA LEU A 34 -15.31 -17.20 -24.36
C LEU A 34 -16.68 -17.82 -24.09
N ASP A 35 -16.72 -18.81 -23.21
CA ASP A 35 -17.99 -19.32 -22.67
C ASP A 35 -18.59 -18.35 -21.62
N VAL A 36 -19.85 -18.61 -21.24
CA VAL A 36 -20.59 -17.78 -20.28
C VAL A 36 -19.91 -17.74 -18.91
N ASP A 37 -19.32 -18.85 -18.45
CA ASP A 37 -18.66 -18.93 -17.14
C ASP A 37 -17.32 -18.16 -17.13
N ALA A 38 -16.59 -18.13 -18.24
CA ALA A 38 -15.43 -17.29 -18.45
C ALA A 38 -15.82 -15.80 -18.46
N HIS A 39 -16.92 -15.44 -19.11
CA HIS A 39 -17.46 -14.07 -19.04
C HIS A 39 -17.88 -13.67 -17.62
N LEU A 40 -18.54 -14.55 -16.86
CA LEU A 40 -18.92 -14.28 -15.46
C LEU A 40 -17.68 -14.16 -14.55
N ARG A 41 -16.65 -15.01 -14.74
CA ARG A 41 -15.36 -14.87 -14.05
C ARG A 41 -14.67 -13.56 -14.38
N LEU A 42 -14.75 -13.09 -15.63
CA LEU A 42 -14.21 -11.81 -16.06
C LEU A 42 -14.91 -10.64 -15.36
N VAL A 43 -16.25 -10.63 -15.32
CA VAL A 43 -17.03 -9.61 -14.58
C VAL A 43 -16.61 -9.56 -13.09
N ALA A 44 -16.50 -10.72 -12.44
CA ALA A 44 -16.08 -10.80 -11.04
C ALA A 44 -14.62 -10.33 -10.84
N ALA A 45 -13.72 -10.61 -11.78
CA ALA A 45 -12.33 -10.14 -11.73
C ALA A 45 -12.23 -8.62 -11.95
N SER A 46 -12.95 -8.07 -12.93
CA SER A 46 -13.03 -6.62 -13.18
C SER A 46 -13.60 -5.86 -11.98
N SER A 47 -14.65 -6.38 -11.32
CA SER A 47 -15.23 -5.75 -10.12
C SER A 47 -14.24 -5.70 -8.95
N ARG A 48 -13.43 -6.76 -8.74
CA ARG A 48 -12.34 -6.75 -7.75
C ARG A 48 -11.25 -5.73 -8.11
N ALA A 49 -10.81 -5.72 -9.37
CA ALA A 49 -9.82 -4.76 -9.85
C ALA A 49 -10.32 -3.30 -9.72
N GLU A 50 -11.61 -3.03 -9.97
CA GLU A 50 -12.21 -1.70 -9.77
C GLU A 50 -12.16 -1.28 -8.30
N ALA A 51 -12.50 -2.18 -7.37
CA ALA A 51 -12.40 -1.93 -5.93
C ALA A 51 -10.95 -1.67 -5.49
N ASP A 52 -9.99 -2.46 -5.98
CA ASP A 52 -8.56 -2.29 -5.70
C ASP A 52 -8.03 -0.95 -6.25
N VAL A 53 -8.33 -0.61 -7.51
CA VAL A 53 -7.93 0.68 -8.13
C VAL A 53 -8.58 1.86 -7.41
N ARG A 54 -9.85 1.75 -7.00
CA ARG A 54 -10.55 2.77 -6.21
C ARG A 54 -9.91 2.96 -4.83
N MET A 55 -9.50 1.89 -4.17
CA MET A 55 -8.77 1.92 -2.90
C MET A 55 -7.38 2.52 -3.06
N LEU A 56 -6.65 2.18 -4.14
CA LEU A 56 -5.36 2.77 -4.48
C LEU A 56 -5.50 4.30 -4.69
N LEU A 57 -6.49 4.74 -5.47
CA LEU A 57 -6.80 6.16 -5.67
C LEU A 57 -7.09 6.89 -4.34
N HIS A 58 -7.91 6.31 -3.46
CA HIS A 58 -8.18 6.90 -2.15
C HIS A 58 -6.88 7.05 -1.33
N ARG A 59 -6.04 6.00 -1.28
CA ARG A 59 -4.72 6.06 -0.60
C ARG A 59 -3.78 7.08 -1.22
N SER A 60 -3.73 7.22 -2.56
CA SER A 60 -2.99 8.30 -3.25
C SER A 60 -3.42 9.68 -2.76
N ILE A 61 -4.73 9.91 -2.62
CA ILE A 61 -5.31 11.18 -2.19
C ILE A 61 -4.99 11.44 -0.72
N THR A 62 -5.12 10.44 0.16
CA THR A 62 -4.72 10.56 1.58
C THR A 62 -3.23 10.88 1.72
N ALA A 63 -2.35 10.19 0.97
CA ALA A 63 -0.92 10.47 0.96
C ALA A 63 -0.61 11.89 0.42
N ALA A 64 -1.29 12.34 -0.64
CA ALA A 64 -1.14 13.69 -1.16
C ALA A 64 -1.64 14.76 -0.17
N ARG A 65 -2.75 14.51 0.53
CA ARG A 65 -3.27 15.38 1.60
C ARG A 65 -2.30 15.48 2.77
N ALA A 66 -1.74 14.36 3.23
CA ALA A 66 -0.70 14.33 4.26
C ALA A 66 0.59 15.06 3.81
N GLY A 67 0.94 14.94 2.53
CA GLY A 67 2.02 15.71 1.88
C GLY A 67 1.70 17.19 1.61
N GLY A 68 0.60 17.74 2.14
CA GLY A 68 0.25 19.16 2.05
C GLY A 68 -0.53 19.59 0.81
N ALA A 69 -0.91 18.67 -0.10
CA ALA A 69 -1.68 19.03 -1.29
C ALA A 69 -3.09 19.53 -0.93
N SER A 70 -3.51 20.67 -1.50
CA SER A 70 -4.84 21.23 -1.24
C SER A 70 -5.93 20.49 -2.02
N TRP A 71 -7.17 20.51 -1.51
CA TRP A 71 -8.33 19.97 -2.23
C TRP A 71 -8.55 20.63 -3.60
N ALA A 72 -8.08 21.86 -3.81
CA ALA A 72 -8.17 22.53 -5.11
C ALA A 72 -7.20 21.92 -6.12
N ARG A 73 -5.96 21.63 -5.68
CA ARG A 73 -4.97 20.95 -6.52
C ARG A 73 -5.42 19.53 -6.83
N ILE A 74 -5.82 18.76 -5.82
CA ILE A 74 -6.34 17.39 -6.00
C ILE A 74 -7.55 17.37 -6.93
N GLY A 75 -8.49 18.31 -6.79
CA GLY A 75 -9.61 18.44 -7.72
C GLY A 75 -9.15 18.65 -9.17
N SER A 76 -8.19 19.56 -9.37
CA SER A 76 -7.61 19.84 -10.70
C SER A 76 -6.97 18.60 -11.34
N GLU A 77 -6.16 17.83 -10.59
CA GLU A 77 -5.55 16.58 -11.10
C GLU A 77 -6.60 15.52 -11.47
N LEU A 78 -7.76 15.52 -10.78
CA LEU A 78 -8.86 14.58 -11.01
C LEU A 78 -9.94 15.12 -11.96
N GLY A 79 -9.71 16.26 -12.63
CA GLY A 79 -10.67 16.88 -13.56
C GLY A 79 -11.98 17.34 -12.91
N MET A 80 -11.99 17.68 -11.62
CA MET A 80 -13.19 18.05 -10.86
C MET A 80 -13.01 19.28 -9.96
N SER A 81 -14.11 19.84 -9.46
CA SER A 81 -14.04 21.00 -8.56
C SER A 81 -13.47 20.65 -7.18
N ARG A 82 -12.91 21.64 -6.49
CA ARG A 82 -12.46 21.52 -5.09
C ARG A 82 -13.53 20.90 -4.18
N GLN A 83 -14.78 21.34 -4.34
CA GLN A 83 -15.90 20.88 -3.54
C GLN A 83 -16.28 19.43 -3.86
N ALA A 84 -16.28 19.05 -5.15
CA ALA A 84 -16.52 17.67 -5.57
C ALA A 84 -15.44 16.71 -5.04
N ALA A 85 -14.17 17.10 -5.10
CA ALA A 85 -13.07 16.32 -4.53
C ALA A 85 -13.19 16.18 -3.01
N GLN A 86 -13.46 17.28 -2.29
CA GLN A 86 -13.64 17.25 -0.84
C GLN A 86 -14.86 16.41 -0.42
N GLN A 87 -15.98 16.48 -1.15
CA GLN A 87 -17.18 15.68 -0.86
C GLN A 87 -16.93 14.19 -1.11
N ARG A 88 -16.20 13.84 -2.17
CA ARG A 88 -15.97 12.44 -2.58
C ARG A 88 -14.87 11.74 -1.79
N PHE A 89 -13.87 12.46 -1.29
CA PHE A 89 -12.67 11.88 -0.68
C PHE A 89 -12.33 12.46 0.71
N GLY A 90 -13.05 13.46 1.20
CA GLY A 90 -12.83 14.08 2.50
C GLY A 90 -13.64 13.48 3.65
N ALA A 91 -14.47 12.46 3.40
CA ALA A 91 -15.11 11.66 4.43
C ALA A 91 -14.22 10.47 4.77
N GLU A 92 -13.87 10.32 6.05
CA GLU A 92 -12.96 9.24 6.48
C GLU A 92 -13.71 7.90 6.61
N PRO A 93 -13.20 6.81 6.03
CA PRO A 93 -13.64 5.47 6.41
C PRO A 93 -13.15 5.21 7.85
N GLY A 94 -14.09 4.90 8.74
CA GLY A 94 -13.87 4.89 10.19
C GLY A 94 -12.70 4.00 10.64
N SER A 95 -12.00 4.46 11.67
CA SER A 95 -10.92 3.75 12.35
C SER A 95 -11.41 2.42 12.94
N ALA A 96 -11.10 1.32 12.26
CA ALA A 96 -11.36 -0.02 12.77
C ALA A 96 -10.28 -0.43 13.78
N ASP A 97 -10.64 -0.36 15.06
CA ASP A 97 -9.87 -0.82 16.22
C ASP A 97 -10.03 -2.35 16.40
N VAL A 98 -8.94 -3.12 16.49
CA VAL A 98 -8.95 -4.60 16.69
C VAL A 98 -7.70 -5.10 17.44
N SER A 99 -7.89 -6.01 18.41
CA SER A 99 -6.95 -6.46 19.45
C SER A 99 -7.33 -7.89 19.94
N ALA A 100 -6.49 -8.80 20.44
CA ALA A 100 -5.01 -8.95 20.53
C ALA A 100 -4.65 -10.44 20.83
N ALA A 101 -3.40 -10.87 20.66
CA ALA A 101 -2.87 -12.15 21.20
C ALA A 101 -1.32 -12.13 21.37
N PRO A 102 -0.73 -12.80 22.38
CA PRO A 102 0.69 -12.65 22.79
C PRO A 102 1.64 -13.76 22.25
N PRO A 103 2.99 -13.69 22.47
CA PRO A 103 3.75 -12.68 23.21
C PRO A 103 4.77 -11.87 22.38
N GLY A 104 5.06 -10.67 22.89
CA GLY A 104 5.76 -9.58 22.23
C GLY A 104 4.99 -8.31 22.61
N GLU A 105 5.65 -7.30 23.15
CA GLU A 105 4.96 -6.06 23.56
C GLU A 105 4.42 -5.38 22.29
N GLU A 106 3.13 -5.06 22.21
CA GLU A 106 2.56 -4.30 21.08
C GLU A 106 2.28 -2.85 21.47
N ARG A 107 2.59 -1.91 20.57
CA ARG A 107 2.23 -0.50 20.72
C ARG A 107 1.81 0.13 19.39
N TRP A 108 1.11 1.25 19.49
CA TRP A 108 0.90 2.18 18.39
C TRP A 108 1.90 3.34 18.50
N LEU A 109 2.61 3.62 17.42
CA LEU A 109 3.45 4.81 17.26
C LEU A 109 2.71 5.83 16.39
N GLY A 110 2.25 6.92 17.00
CA GLY A 110 1.51 7.98 16.32
C GLY A 110 0.99 9.06 17.28
N PRO A 111 0.42 10.17 16.75
CA PRO A 111 0.24 10.44 15.33
C PRO A 111 1.56 10.82 14.64
N VAL A 112 1.82 10.26 13.46
CA VAL A 112 2.97 10.57 12.59
C VAL A 112 2.52 10.82 11.16
N THR A 113 3.22 11.72 10.46
CA THR A 113 3.00 12.07 9.06
C THR A 113 4.11 11.51 8.17
N ALA A 114 3.96 11.62 6.85
CA ALA A 114 4.99 11.14 5.92
C ALA A 114 6.37 11.85 6.05
N PHE A 115 6.48 12.93 6.85
CA PHE A 115 7.70 13.73 7.03
C PHE A 115 8.51 13.37 8.29
N ASP A 116 7.83 13.11 9.42
CA ASP A 116 8.38 12.85 10.75
C ASP A 116 8.37 11.36 11.13
N GLU A 117 7.56 10.54 10.44
CA GLU A 117 7.45 9.10 10.63
C GLU A 117 8.79 8.33 10.60
N LEU A 118 9.72 8.65 9.69
CA LEU A 118 10.98 7.88 9.60
C LEU A 118 11.90 8.10 10.82
N PRO A 119 12.19 9.34 11.25
CA PRO A 119 12.90 9.58 12.52
C PRO A 119 12.27 8.91 13.75
N GLU A 120 10.93 8.92 13.86
CA GLU A 120 10.21 8.26 14.95
C GLU A 120 10.34 6.72 14.89
N LEU A 121 10.29 6.15 13.68
CA LEU A 121 10.54 4.72 13.46
C LEU A 121 11.99 4.33 13.79
N ASP A 122 12.99 5.13 13.40
CA ASP A 122 14.40 4.90 13.73
C ASP A 122 14.65 4.94 15.24
N ALA A 123 13.98 5.84 15.96
CA ALA A 123 14.05 5.91 17.42
C ALA A 123 13.39 4.70 18.09
N ALA A 124 12.22 4.28 17.60
CA ALA A 124 11.53 3.08 18.04
C ALA A 124 12.34 1.79 17.73
N GLY A 125 13.01 1.75 16.57
CA GLY A 125 13.86 0.66 16.13
C GLY A 125 15.02 0.36 17.07
N ARG A 126 15.70 1.40 17.58
CA ARG A 126 16.76 1.25 18.60
C ARG A 126 16.24 0.67 19.93
N GLN A 127 15.02 1.01 20.33
CA GLN A 127 14.33 0.44 21.51
C GLN A 127 13.76 -0.98 21.27
N GLY A 128 14.01 -1.55 20.09
CA GLY A 128 13.63 -2.90 19.68
C GLY A 128 12.24 -3.06 19.11
N TRP A 129 11.61 -1.97 18.65
CA TRP A 129 10.27 -1.98 18.05
C TRP A 129 10.35 -1.99 16.52
N HIS A 130 9.61 -2.89 15.87
CA HIS A 130 9.48 -2.91 14.41
C HIS A 130 8.03 -2.83 13.95
N THR A 131 7.80 -2.24 12.77
CA THR A 131 6.46 -2.11 12.19
C THR A 131 5.93 -3.47 11.71
N VAL A 132 4.68 -3.77 12.07
CA VAL A 132 3.90 -4.93 11.57
C VAL A 132 2.52 -4.55 11.03
N GLY A 133 2.21 -3.26 10.97
CA GLY A 133 0.96 -2.75 10.45
C GLY A 133 0.92 -1.22 10.44
N VAL A 134 -0.06 -0.68 9.73
CA VAL A 134 -0.35 0.77 9.68
C VAL A 134 -1.81 1.02 10.02
N GLY A 135 -2.03 2.04 10.82
CA GLY A 135 -3.30 2.70 11.01
C GLY A 135 -3.31 4.04 10.26
N MET A 136 -4.34 4.84 10.49
CA MET A 136 -4.37 6.20 9.97
C MET A 136 -3.39 7.06 10.76
N LEU A 137 -2.31 7.54 10.11
CA LEU A 137 -1.23 8.32 10.73
C LEU A 137 -0.54 7.62 11.92
N ALA A 138 -0.47 6.28 11.92
CA ALA A 138 0.20 5.52 12.98
C ALA A 138 0.76 4.17 12.50
N HIS A 139 1.80 3.68 13.17
CA HIS A 139 2.35 2.32 12.98
C HIS A 139 1.94 1.42 14.13
N ARG A 140 1.49 0.19 13.82
CA ARG A 140 1.38 -0.89 14.80
C ARG A 140 2.72 -1.59 14.87
N MET A 141 3.29 -1.68 16.07
CA MET A 141 4.64 -2.19 16.29
C MET A 141 4.65 -3.37 17.24
N LEU A 142 5.56 -4.32 16.99
CA LEU A 142 5.94 -5.37 17.93
C LEU A 142 7.32 -5.05 18.52
N ARG A 143 7.52 -5.35 19.80
CA ARG A 143 8.80 -5.27 20.48
C ARG A 143 9.51 -6.61 20.53
N THR A 144 10.82 -6.57 20.32
CA THR A 144 11.75 -7.69 20.41
C THR A 144 12.94 -7.33 21.30
N GLY A 145 13.87 -8.27 21.50
CA GLY A 145 15.12 -8.01 22.22
C GLY A 145 16.23 -7.37 21.38
N THR A 146 16.02 -7.18 20.08
CA THR A 146 17.02 -6.71 19.11
C THR A 146 16.60 -5.38 18.48
N GLN A 147 17.58 -4.59 18.01
CA GLN A 147 17.35 -3.34 17.30
C GLN A 147 16.92 -3.58 15.84
N TRP A 148 16.09 -2.68 15.34
CA TRP A 148 15.57 -2.73 13.98
C TRP A 148 15.86 -1.46 13.20
N GLU A 149 16.12 -1.60 11.91
CA GLU A 149 16.06 -0.50 10.94
C GLU A 149 14.72 -0.51 10.21
N HIS A 150 14.25 0.67 9.82
CA HIS A 150 13.07 0.85 8.99
C HIS A 150 13.43 1.58 7.69
N ARG A 151 12.78 1.21 6.60
CA ARG A 151 12.97 1.89 5.31
C ARG A 151 11.65 1.99 4.54
N ARG A 152 11.32 3.19 4.06
CA ARG A 152 10.15 3.42 3.23
C ARG A 152 10.55 3.46 1.74
N ILE A 153 9.99 2.57 0.93
CA ILE A 153 10.18 2.53 -0.52
C ILE A 153 8.86 2.74 -1.26
N LEU A 154 8.91 3.15 -2.52
CA LEU A 154 7.73 3.14 -3.40
C LEU A 154 7.45 1.70 -3.87
N TRP A 155 6.17 1.36 -4.02
CA TRP A 155 5.71 0.03 -4.47
C TRP A 155 6.31 -0.41 -5.83
N ARG A 156 6.79 0.54 -6.66
CA ARG A 156 7.43 0.25 -7.96
C ARG A 156 8.86 -0.32 -7.88
N VAL A 157 9.47 -0.38 -6.69
CA VAL A 157 10.81 -0.97 -6.50
C VAL A 157 10.71 -2.49 -6.39
N SER A 158 11.62 -3.23 -7.03
CA SER A 158 11.62 -4.70 -6.96
C SER A 158 11.85 -5.19 -5.53
N LEU A 159 10.85 -5.87 -4.98
CA LEU A 159 10.90 -6.47 -3.65
C LEU A 159 11.90 -7.65 -3.55
N GLU A 160 12.35 -8.19 -4.69
CA GLU A 160 13.35 -9.26 -4.73
C GLU A 160 14.76 -8.73 -4.40
N SER A 161 15.17 -7.63 -5.05
CA SER A 161 16.43 -6.93 -4.74
C SER A 161 16.48 -6.48 -3.28
N VAL A 162 15.35 -5.98 -2.79
CA VAL A 162 15.18 -5.52 -1.41
C VAL A 162 15.36 -6.66 -0.40
N ARG A 163 14.77 -7.83 -0.66
CA ARG A 163 14.94 -9.02 0.20
C ARG A 163 16.37 -9.55 0.20
N ALA A 164 17.08 -9.46 -0.93
CA ALA A 164 18.49 -9.86 -1.02
C ALA A 164 19.43 -9.00 -0.12
N GLU A 165 19.03 -7.76 0.20
CA GLU A 165 19.70 -6.88 1.17
C GLU A 165 19.31 -7.16 2.65
N GLY A 166 18.53 -8.21 2.91
CA GLY A 166 18.05 -8.59 4.25
C GLY A 166 16.82 -7.82 4.73
N TRP A 167 16.10 -7.12 3.86
CA TRP A 167 14.87 -6.41 4.23
C TRP A 167 13.62 -7.27 4.14
N GLU A 168 12.81 -7.24 5.19
CA GLU A 168 11.49 -7.83 5.26
C GLU A 168 10.40 -6.77 5.08
N ILE A 169 9.17 -7.21 4.77
CA ILE A 169 8.03 -6.29 4.58
C ILE A 169 7.25 -6.21 5.90
N GLY A 170 7.45 -5.14 6.65
CA GLY A 170 6.69 -4.86 7.87
C GLY A 170 5.23 -4.55 7.57
N CYS A 171 4.97 -3.67 6.59
CA CYS A 171 3.61 -3.45 6.08
C CYS A 171 3.58 -2.78 4.68
N ARG A 172 2.37 -2.58 4.13
CA ARG A 172 2.14 -1.86 2.87
C ARG A 172 1.09 -0.77 3.07
N ALA A 173 1.42 0.48 2.74
CA ALA A 173 0.52 1.63 2.81
C ALA A 173 0.73 2.49 1.55
N PHE A 174 -0.07 2.25 0.50
CA PHE A 174 0.14 2.87 -0.82
C PHE A 174 0.31 4.41 -0.71
N PRO A 175 1.30 5.03 -1.39
CA PRO A 175 2.19 4.47 -2.43
C PRO A 175 3.41 3.69 -1.89
N TRP A 176 3.50 3.53 -0.57
CA TRP A 176 4.67 3.03 0.13
C TRP A 176 4.61 1.55 0.50
N VAL A 177 5.78 0.94 0.60
CA VAL A 177 6.03 -0.30 1.33
C VAL A 177 7.00 0.05 2.45
N TYR A 178 6.67 -0.38 3.66
CA TYR A 178 7.53 -0.23 4.84
C TYR A 178 8.29 -1.52 5.03
N LEU A 179 9.60 -1.37 4.99
CA LEU A 179 10.55 -2.44 5.19
C LEU A 179 11.09 -2.36 6.60
N VAL A 180 11.40 -3.53 7.16
CA VAL A 180 12.05 -3.69 8.46
C VAL A 180 13.23 -4.64 8.31
N ARG A 181 14.28 -4.46 9.11
CA ARG A 181 15.44 -5.35 9.14
C ARG A 181 15.97 -5.47 10.57
N ASP A 182 16.07 -6.70 11.07
CA ASP A 182 16.70 -6.98 12.37
C ASP A 182 18.22 -6.79 12.25
N LEU A 183 18.82 -6.07 13.19
CA LEU A 183 20.26 -5.84 13.26
C LEU A 183 21.00 -6.90 14.09
N GLY A 184 20.30 -7.71 14.87
CA GLY A 184 20.88 -8.67 15.84
C GLY A 184 21.59 -8.01 17.03
N VAL A 185 21.61 -6.67 17.10
CA VAL A 185 22.17 -5.88 18.21
C VAL A 185 21.13 -5.77 19.31
N ALA A 186 21.52 -5.85 20.58
CA ALA A 186 20.58 -5.76 21.70
C ALA A 186 19.83 -4.40 21.74
N ALA A 187 18.53 -4.44 22.02
CA ALA A 187 17.68 -3.25 22.13
C ALA A 187 18.14 -2.30 23.25
N GLU A 188 18.07 -0.99 22.97
CA GLU A 188 18.27 0.06 23.97
C GLU A 188 17.14 0.02 25.02
N PRO A 189 17.41 0.42 26.28
CA PRO A 189 16.35 0.65 27.26
C PRO A 189 15.39 1.74 26.76
N ALA A 190 14.10 1.58 27.09
CA ALA A 190 13.04 2.49 26.69
C ALA A 190 13.00 3.77 27.55
#